data_AF-A0A660U0J2-F1
#
_entry.id   AF-A0A660U0J2-F1
#
_cell.length_a   1.000
_cell.length_b   1.000
_cell.length_c   1.000
_cell.angle_alpha   90.00
_cell.angle_beta   90.00
_cell.angle_gamma   90.00
#
_symmetry.space_group_name_H-M   'P 1'
#
loop_
_entity.id
_entity.type
_entity.pdbx_description
1 polymer ?
#
loop_
_entity_poly.entity_id
_entity_poly.type
_entity_poly.pdbx_seq_one_letter_code
_entity_poly.pdbx_strand_id
1 'polypeptide(L)' 'MFEPLSDELFSRFRELIYRETGIAMKENKRILLANRLRKRVLELGLNSYDDYYR' A
#
# COMPACT_ATOMS: atom_id res chain seq x y z
N MET A 1 -12.79 9.45 6.75
CA MET A 1 -12.70 8.05 7.23
C MET A 1 -11.65 7.40 6.37
N PHE A 2 -10.61 6.77 6.94
CA PHE A 2 -9.53 6.19 6.12
C PHE A 2 -10.02 4.87 5.55
N GLU A 3 -10.19 4.79 4.23
CA GLU A 3 -10.75 3.61 3.59
C GLU A 3 -9.76 2.44 3.62
N PRO A 4 -10.24 1.19 3.69
CA PRO A 4 -9.39 0.01 3.53
C PRO A 4 -8.63 0.04 2.19
N LEU A 5 -7.42 -0.52 2.18
CA LEU A 5 -6.64 -0.63 0.95
C LEU A 5 -7.39 -1.51 -0.04
N SER A 6 -7.81 -0.99 -1.18
CA SER A 6 -8.54 -1.75 -2.20
C SER A 6 -7.70 -2.88 -2.78
N ASP A 7 -8.34 -3.92 -3.34
CA ASP A 7 -7.64 -5.05 -3.94
C ASP A 7 -6.80 -4.62 -5.16
N GLU A 8 -7.32 -3.69 -5.96
CA GLU A 8 -6.61 -3.14 -7.11
C GLU A 8 -5.33 -2.40 -6.67
N LEU A 9 -5.45 -1.51 -5.70
CA LEU A 9 -4.32 -0.73 -5.22
C LEU A 9 -3.31 -1.62 -4.48
N PHE A 10 -3.78 -2.63 -3.75
CA PHE A 10 -2.92 -3.66 -3.19
C PHE A 10 -2.11 -4.38 -4.27
N SER A 11 -2.74 -4.78 -5.38
CA SER A 11 -2.05 -5.41 -6.51
C SER A 11 -0.97 -4.50 -7.10
N ARG A 12 -1.29 -3.22 -7.30
CA ARG A 12 -0.35 -2.20 -7.80
C ARG A 12 0.86 -2.01 -6.87
N PHE A 13 0.66 -2.00 -5.55
CA PHE A 13 1.78 -1.96 -4.61
C PHE A 13 2.61 -3.25 -4.62
N ARG A 14 1.98 -4.42 -4.77
CA ARG A 14 2.71 -5.70 -4.87
C ARG A 14 3.60 -5.73 -6.10
N GLU A 15 3.08 -5.28 -7.24
CA GLU A 15 3.83 -5.18 -8.49
C GLU A 15 5.00 -4.21 -8.34
N LEU A 16 4.75 -3.03 -7.77
CA LEU A 16 5.80 -2.04 -7.48
C LEU A 16 6.89 -2.66 -6.60
N ILE A 17 6.54 -3.26 -5.47
CA ILE A 17 7.51 -3.88 -4.55
C ILE A 17 8.30 -4.98 -5.26
N TYR A 18 7.64 -5.81 -6.06
CA TYR A 18 8.32 -6.86 -6.82
C TYR A 18 9.28 -6.28 -7.85
N ARG A 19 8.89 -5.24 -8.58
CA ARG A 19 9.73 -4.57 -9.57
C ARG A 19 10.97 -3.93 -8.94
N GLU A 20 10.81 -3.25 -7.80
CA GLU A 20 11.92 -2.52 -7.15
C GLU A 20 12.84 -3.44 -6.33
N THR A 21 12.33 -4.56 -5.80
CA THR A 21 13.09 -5.39 -4.83
C THR A 21 13.27 -6.85 -5.23
N GLY A 22 12.54 -7.33 -6.23
CA GLY A 22 12.43 -8.76 -6.58
C GLY A 22 11.59 -9.59 -5.59
N ILE A 23 11.05 -9.00 -4.53
CA ILE A 23 10.33 -9.72 -3.47
C ILE A 23 8.85 -9.87 -3.84
N ALA A 24 8.41 -11.11 -4.06
CA ALA A 24 7.01 -11.44 -4.25
C ALA A 24 6.23 -11.32 -2.93
N MET A 25 5.45 -10.26 -2.79
CA MET A 25 4.57 -10.08 -1.64
C MET A 25 3.35 -11.01 -1.75
N LYS A 26 3.13 -11.83 -0.72
CA LYS A 26 1.96 -12.73 -0.61
C LYS A 26 0.73 -11.99 -0.09
N GLU A 27 -0.45 -12.48 -0.43
CA GLU A 27 -1.74 -11.88 -0.05
C GLU A 27 -1.95 -11.80 1.47
N ASN A 28 -1.48 -12.80 2.21
CA ASN A 28 -1.53 -12.81 3.68
C ASN A 28 -0.71 -11.68 4.34
N LYS A 29 0.08 -10.92 3.58
CA LYS A 29 0.81 -9.73 4.06
C LYS A 29 0.04 -8.42 3.84
N ARG A 30 -1.20 -8.46 3.32
CA ARG A 30 -2.03 -7.27 3.06
C ARG A 30 -2.16 -6.36 4.27
N ILE A 31 -2.51 -6.92 5.44
CA ILE A 31 -2.68 -6.15 6.68
C ILE A 31 -1.38 -5.44 7.08
N LEU A 32 -0.24 -6.13 6.94
CA LEU A 32 1.07 -5.56 7.25
C LEU A 32 1.43 -4.41 6.30
N LEU A 33 1.17 -4.57 5.00
CA LEU A 33 1.40 -3.51 4.03
C LEU A 33 0.48 -2.32 4.28
N ALA A 34 -0.82 -2.55 4.46
CA ALA A 34 -1.81 -1.51 4.73
C ALA A 34 -1.44 -0.68 5.97
N ASN A 35 -1.03 -1.32 7.06
CA ASN A 35 -0.59 -0.62 8.27
C ASN A 35 0.66 0.25 8.04
N ARG A 36 1.63 -0.24 7.26
CA ARG A 36 2.84 0.52 6.91
C ARG A 36 2.52 1.72 6.03
N LEU A 37 1.71 1.52 5.01
CA LEU A 37 1.25 2.58 4.11
C LEU A 37 0.44 3.62 4.88
N ARG A 38 -0.47 3.21 5.76
CA ARG A 38 -1.30 4.12 6.54
C ARG A 38 -0.45 5.06 7.39
N LYS A 39 0.59 4.54 8.05
CA LYS A 39 1.52 5.38 8.80
C LYS A 39 2.19 6.42 7.90
N ARG A 40 2.66 6.03 6.71
CA ARG A 40 3.26 6.95 5.74
C ARG A 40 2.29 8.01 5.22
N VAL A 41 1.07 7.60 4.85
CA VAL A 41 0.04 8.52 4.33
C VAL A 41 -0.26 9.59 5.38
N LEU A 42 -0.42 9.21 6.65
CA LEU A 42 -0.64 10.15 7.75
C LEU A 42 0.57 11.05 8.02
N GLU A 43 1.79 10.51 7.98
CA GLU A 43 3.03 11.29 8.13
C GLU A 43 3.19 12.36 7.05
N LEU A 44 2.66 12.11 5.85
CA LEU A 44 2.70 13.02 4.70
C LEU A 44 1.50 13.96 4.63
N GLY A 45 0.54 13.88 5.58
CA GLY A 45 -0.67 14.68 5.56
C GLY A 45 -1.64 14.36 4.41
N LEU A 46 -1.51 13.17 3.82
CA LEU A 46 -2.36 12.69 2.75
C LEU A 46 -3.64 12.03 3.31
N ASN A 47 -4.68 11.93 2.48
CA ASN A 47 -6.00 11.48 2.93
C ASN A 47 -6.39 10.08 2.43
N SER A 48 -5.66 9.53 1.47
CA SER A 48 -5.94 8.21 0.90
C SER A 48 -4.68 7.46 0.47
N TYR A 49 -4.79 6.15 0.30
CA TYR A 49 -3.72 5.34 -0.28
C TYR A 49 -3.49 5.69 -1.76
N ASP A 50 -4.53 6.08 -2.49
CA ASP A 50 -4.43 6.51 -3.89
C ASP A 50 -3.61 7.80 -4.02
N ASP A 51 -3.82 8.78 -3.13
CA ASP A 51 -3.02 10.00 -3.09
C ASP A 51 -1.53 9.71 -2.85
N TYR A 52 -1.24 8.65 -2.08
CA TYR A 52 0.13 8.22 -1.81
C TYR A 52 0.76 7.40 -2.95
N TYR A 53 -0.05 6.78 -3.81
CA TYR A 53 0.44 5.97 -4.93
C TYR A 53 0.76 6.80 -6.19
N ARG A 54 0.17 8.00 -6.31
CA ARG A 54 0.43 8.95 -7.40
C ARG A 54 1.80 9.60 -7.25
#